data_AF-A0A0F9RNJ9-F1
#
_entry.id   AF-A0A0F9RNJ9-F1
#
_cell.length_a   1.000
_cell.length_b   1.000
_cell.length_c   1.000
_cell.angle_alpha   90.00
_cell.angle_beta   90.00
_cell.angle_gamma   90.00
#
_symmetry.space_group_name_H-M   'P 1'
#
loop_
_entity.id
_entity.type
_entity.pdbx_description
1 polymer ?
#
loop_
_entity_poly.entity_id
_entity_poly.type
_entity_poly.pdbx_seq_one_letter_code
_entity_poly.pdbx_strand_id
1 'polypeptide(L)'
;DMTGVLKIFMPANANDSDRNKARDMGERYRVDDQTYFLLQRMGKEPHEQWDVDVVKTPGTKVVDTDKTIMRCSTMIARAVLAQFLTLGQGRVGSYALSKSQQDLFHLAVKGRLDTLEEEMNRFLVSKIFALNDFPGITAMPKIRHSDLGDIDLDSLTKFLQVTGALGLIQPTEEVVRHLHRRGGLPEPHDFEEDVSRPKPEPEDEDQQDDIPEPGRVPASMREWGKWYLK
;
A
#
# COMPACT_ATOMS: atom_id res chain seq x y z
N ASP A 1 -11.32 0.14 36.75
CA ASP A 1 -11.46 -0.18 38.17
C ASP A 1 -11.05 1.03 38.98
N MET A 2 -12.02 1.84 39.39
CA MET A 2 -11.80 3.03 40.22
C MET A 2 -12.81 2.94 41.36
N THR A 3 -12.42 2.24 42.41
CA THR A 3 -13.20 2.09 43.63
C THR A 3 -13.16 3.42 44.37
N GLY A 4 -14.30 4.10 44.42
CA GLY A 4 -14.49 5.28 45.25
C GLY A 4 -14.61 4.84 46.72
N VAL A 5 -14.12 5.67 47.63
CA VAL A 5 -14.21 5.42 49.07
C VAL A 5 -15.53 5.99 49.60
N LEU A 6 -16.27 5.20 50.37
CA LEU A 6 -17.56 5.60 50.93
C LEU A 6 -17.38 6.59 52.10
N LYS A 7 -18.08 7.72 52.07
CA LYS A 7 -18.15 8.66 53.20
C LYS A 7 -19.56 8.69 53.76
N ILE A 8 -19.68 8.49 55.07
CA ILE A 8 -20.96 8.50 55.77
C ILE A 8 -20.93 9.62 56.81
N PHE A 9 -21.86 10.57 56.67
CA PHE A 9 -22.10 11.62 57.65
C PHE A 9 -23.15 11.17 58.66
N MET A 10 -22.76 11.15 59.93
CA MET A 10 -23.67 10.86 61.03
C MET A 10 -24.39 12.14 61.52
N PRO A 11 -25.62 12.00 62.04
CA PRO A 11 -26.36 13.13 62.61
C PRO A 11 -25.66 13.71 63.85
N ALA A 12 -25.86 15.00 64.12
CA ALA A 12 -25.11 15.75 65.14
C ALA A 12 -25.28 15.19 66.58
N ASN A 13 -26.39 14.51 66.87
CA ASN A 13 -26.71 13.88 68.17
C ASN A 13 -26.58 12.35 68.13
N ALA A 14 -25.63 11.80 67.36
CA ALA A 14 -25.52 10.36 67.13
C ALA A 14 -25.25 9.55 68.41
N ASN A 15 -26.08 8.54 68.65
CA ASN A 15 -25.93 7.57 69.75
C ASN A 15 -25.10 6.35 69.31
N ASP A 16 -24.72 5.47 70.24
CA ASP A 16 -23.98 4.23 69.91
C ASP A 16 -24.73 3.31 68.94
N SER A 17 -26.07 3.34 68.97
CA SER A 17 -26.89 2.63 67.99
C SER A 17 -26.71 3.16 66.57
N ASP A 18 -26.43 4.44 66.38
CA ASP A 18 -26.26 5.05 65.06
C ASP A 18 -24.86 4.74 64.53
N ARG A 19 -23.84 4.75 65.39
CA ARG A 19 -22.49 4.26 65.02
C ARG A 19 -22.51 2.83 64.50
N ASN A 20 -23.25 1.94 65.15
CA ASN A 20 -23.35 0.54 64.71
C ASN A 20 -24.08 0.39 63.37
N LYS A 21 -25.10 1.23 63.10
CA LYS A 21 -25.77 1.27 61.79
C LYS A 21 -24.86 1.83 60.69
N ALA A 22 -24.10 2.88 60.97
CA ALA A 22 -23.13 3.44 60.03
C ALA A 22 -22.05 2.40 59.65
N ARG A 23 -21.61 1.63 60.64
CA ARG A 23 -20.65 0.54 60.46
C ARG A 23 -21.23 -0.60 59.62
N ASP A 24 -22.44 -1.04 59.93
CA ASP A 24 -23.14 -2.09 59.15
C ASP A 24 -23.40 -1.63 57.70
N MET A 25 -23.70 -0.36 57.48
CA MET A 25 -23.81 0.22 56.12
C MET A 25 -22.47 0.20 55.37
N GLY A 26 -21.36 0.54 56.04
CA GLY A 26 -20.02 0.48 55.48
C GLY A 26 -19.54 -0.94 55.18
N GLU A 27 -19.83 -1.90 56.07
CA GLU A 27 -19.45 -3.31 55.92
C GLU A 27 -20.28 -4.03 54.84
N ARG A 28 -21.55 -3.65 54.65
CA ARG A 28 -22.42 -4.20 53.58
C ARG A 28 -22.15 -3.61 52.20
N TYR A 29 -21.44 -2.49 52.11
CA TYR A 29 -21.05 -1.92 50.84
C TYR A 29 -19.94 -2.77 50.19
N ARG A 30 -20.32 -3.62 49.23
CA ARG A 30 -19.40 -4.55 48.59
C ARG A 30 -18.86 -4.01 47.27
N VAL A 31 -17.67 -3.40 47.31
CA VAL A 31 -16.69 -3.43 46.21
C VAL A 31 -15.27 -3.45 46.83
N ASP A 32 -14.77 -4.65 47.13
CA ASP A 32 -13.39 -5.09 47.36
C ASP A 32 -12.35 -4.22 48.11
N ASP A 33 -12.73 -3.14 48.77
CA ASP A 33 -11.88 -2.45 49.73
C ASP A 33 -12.74 -1.87 50.85
N GLN A 34 -12.61 -2.41 52.07
CA GLN A 34 -13.33 -1.99 53.27
C GLN A 34 -12.84 -0.63 53.82
N THR A 35 -12.67 0.35 52.93
CA THR A 35 -12.25 1.70 53.31
C THR A 35 -13.49 2.58 53.35
N TYR A 36 -13.82 3.10 54.53
CA TYR A 36 -14.88 4.10 54.73
C TYR A 36 -14.44 5.16 55.74
N PHE A 37 -14.91 6.39 55.55
CA PHE A 37 -14.71 7.47 56.53
C PHE A 37 -16.02 7.78 57.24
N LEU A 38 -15.97 7.72 58.57
CA LEU A 38 -17.04 8.18 59.45
C LEU A 38 -16.76 9.62 59.86
N LEU A 39 -17.63 10.55 59.47
CA LEU A 39 -17.51 11.95 59.83
C LEU A 39 -18.76 12.38 60.59
N GLN A 40 -18.59 13.11 61.70
CA GLN A 40 -19.69 13.78 62.38
C GLN A 40 -19.98 15.09 61.67
N ARG A 41 -21.23 15.32 61.27
CA ARG A 41 -21.63 16.59 60.65
C ARG A 41 -21.83 17.64 61.75
N MET A 42 -21.07 18.73 61.68
CA MET A 42 -21.24 19.90 62.55
C MET A 42 -22.35 20.80 61.99
N GLY A 43 -23.62 20.36 62.11
CA GLY A 43 -24.81 21.09 61.64
C GLY A 43 -25.76 21.41 62.79
N LYS A 44 -26.48 22.53 62.70
CA LYS A 44 -27.28 23.11 63.80
C LYS A 44 -28.78 22.77 63.75
N GLU A 45 -29.25 22.02 62.74
CA GLU A 45 -30.69 21.77 62.52
C GLU A 45 -31.10 20.28 62.58
N PRO A 46 -32.33 19.94 63.03
CA PRO A 46 -32.66 18.60 63.53
C PRO A 46 -33.11 17.54 62.51
N HIS A 47 -33.23 17.88 61.21
CA HIS A 47 -33.94 17.05 60.22
C HIS A 47 -33.08 16.50 59.06
N GLU A 48 -31.75 16.54 59.17
CA GLU A 48 -30.86 15.87 58.21
C GLU A 48 -30.23 14.63 58.86
N GLN A 49 -30.82 13.47 58.61
CA GLN A 49 -30.56 12.28 59.42
C GLN A 49 -29.39 11.42 58.94
N TRP A 50 -29.09 11.35 57.64
CA TRP A 50 -27.94 10.60 57.11
C TRP A 50 -27.55 11.18 55.74
N ASP A 51 -26.27 11.44 55.51
CA ASP A 51 -25.77 11.81 54.17
C ASP A 51 -24.65 10.83 53.79
N VAL A 52 -24.81 10.19 52.64
CA VAL A 52 -23.94 9.13 52.16
C VAL A 52 -23.46 9.55 50.78
N ASP A 53 -22.19 9.93 50.70
CA ASP A 53 -21.57 10.29 49.43
C ASP A 53 -20.37 9.38 49.16
N VAL A 54 -20.23 8.99 47.90
CA VAL A 54 -19.05 8.26 47.44
C VAL A 54 -18.06 9.31 46.99
N VAL A 55 -16.96 9.44 47.71
CA VAL A 55 -15.86 10.26 47.22
C VAL A 55 -15.17 9.50 46.12
N LYS A 56 -15.66 9.77 44.92
CA LYS A 56 -14.99 9.48 43.68
C LYS A 56 -13.68 10.25 43.72
N THR A 57 -12.57 9.58 43.50
CA THR A 57 -11.32 10.25 43.14
C THR A 57 -11.65 11.25 42.03
N PRO A 58 -11.43 12.57 42.20
CA PRO A 58 -11.64 13.56 41.15
C PRO A 58 -10.55 13.35 40.10
N GLY A 59 -10.71 12.28 39.33
CA GLY A 59 -9.73 11.72 38.44
C GLY A 59 -10.44 11.31 37.17
N THR A 60 -10.92 12.29 36.42
CA THR A 60 -11.43 12.16 35.05
C THR A 60 -10.31 11.81 34.06
N LYS A 61 -9.33 11.00 34.47
CA LYS A 61 -8.37 10.38 33.59
C LYS A 61 -8.55 8.88 33.71
N VAL A 62 -9.74 8.42 33.29
CA VAL A 62 -9.80 7.14 32.59
C VAL A 62 -8.83 7.32 31.43
N VAL A 63 -7.58 6.87 31.62
CA VAL A 63 -6.61 6.88 30.55
C VAL A 63 -7.24 6.05 29.46
N ASP A 64 -7.39 6.66 28.30
CA ASP A 64 -7.92 6.01 27.13
C ASP A 64 -6.93 4.91 26.74
N THR A 65 -7.21 3.69 27.23
CA THR A 65 -6.36 2.52 27.00
C THR A 65 -6.26 2.23 25.51
N ASP A 66 -7.33 2.50 24.75
CA ASP A 66 -7.36 2.34 23.29
C ASP A 66 -6.31 3.21 22.62
N LYS A 67 -6.19 4.50 23.01
CA LYS A 67 -5.11 5.37 22.51
C LYS A 67 -3.72 4.85 22.83
N THR A 68 -3.54 4.24 24.01
CA THR A 68 -2.25 3.66 24.41
C THR A 68 -1.92 2.43 23.56
N ILE A 69 -2.89 1.55 23.33
CA ILE A 69 -2.75 0.36 22.49
C ILE A 69 -2.44 0.77 21.05
N MET A 70 -3.19 1.74 20.50
CA MET A 70 -2.98 2.24 19.15
C MET A 70 -1.58 2.84 18.98
N ARG A 71 -1.08 3.59 19.98
CA ARG A 71 0.30 4.08 19.98
C ARG A 71 1.32 2.94 19.92
N CYS A 72 1.15 1.92 20.76
CA CYS A 72 2.05 0.75 20.79
C CYS A 72 2.01 -0.05 19.49
N SER A 73 0.82 -0.32 18.95
CA SER A 73 0.63 -0.97 17.65
C SER A 73 1.37 -0.22 16.54
N THR A 74 1.21 1.10 16.52
CA THR A 74 1.89 1.97 15.55
C THR A 74 3.42 1.97 15.75
N MET A 75 3.92 1.92 16.99
CA MET A 75 5.36 1.82 17.27
C MET A 75 5.95 0.49 16.79
N ILE A 76 5.23 -0.62 16.97
CA ILE A 76 5.65 -1.93 16.49
C ILE A 76 5.72 -1.94 14.96
N ALA A 77 4.69 -1.41 14.28
CA ALA A 77 4.68 -1.30 12.82
C ALA A 77 5.84 -0.44 12.29
N ARG A 78 6.15 0.69 12.96
CA ARG A 78 7.30 1.54 12.62
C ARG A 78 8.64 0.84 12.79
N ALA A 79 8.81 0.00 13.80
CA ALA A 79 10.06 -0.71 14.04
C ALA A 79 10.43 -1.65 12.88
N VAL A 80 9.44 -2.18 12.17
CA VAL A 80 9.62 -3.03 10.97
C VAL A 80 9.38 -2.29 9.66
N LEU A 81 9.31 -0.94 9.69
CA LEU A 81 9.03 -0.07 8.55
C LEU A 81 7.68 -0.33 7.84
N ALA A 82 6.77 -1.10 8.46
CA ALA A 82 5.45 -1.41 7.94
C ALA A 82 4.37 -0.41 8.40
N GLN A 83 4.76 0.84 8.64
CA GLN A 83 3.86 1.89 9.13
C GLN A 83 2.71 2.19 8.15
N PHE A 84 2.93 1.97 6.85
CA PHE A 84 1.92 2.19 5.82
C PHE A 84 0.68 1.29 6.00
N LEU A 85 0.78 0.14 6.68
CA LEU A 85 -0.38 -0.72 6.97
C LEU A 85 -1.40 -0.06 7.91
N THR A 86 -0.93 0.88 8.74
CA THR A 86 -1.81 1.64 9.64
C THR A 86 -2.45 2.86 8.94
N LEU A 87 -1.95 3.23 7.74
CA LEU A 87 -2.55 4.28 6.92
C LEU A 87 -3.83 3.72 6.29
N GLY A 88 -4.98 4.24 6.72
CA GLY A 88 -6.31 3.76 6.31
C GLY A 88 -7.28 3.59 7.48
N GLN A 89 -6.78 3.41 8.71
CA GLN A 89 -7.62 3.40 9.92
C GLN A 89 -7.99 4.83 10.40
N GLY A 90 -7.23 5.84 9.98
CA GLY A 90 -7.49 7.25 10.25
C GLY A 90 -8.17 7.93 9.06
N ARG A 91 -9.10 8.84 9.35
CA ARG A 91 -9.96 9.61 8.42
C ARG A 91 -9.18 10.62 7.56
N VAL A 92 -8.11 10.23 6.86
CA VAL A 92 -7.47 11.00 5.76
C VAL A 92 -6.56 10.09 4.94
N GLY A 93 -6.82 10.00 3.64
CA GLY A 93 -6.02 9.25 2.68
C GLY A 93 -4.94 10.12 2.05
N SER A 94 -3.67 9.81 2.32
CA SER A 94 -2.54 10.32 1.55
C SER A 94 -1.88 9.15 0.84
N TYR A 95 -2.45 8.74 -0.30
CA TYR A 95 -1.93 7.66 -1.14
C TYR A 95 -0.44 7.86 -1.48
N ALA A 96 -0.03 9.10 -1.74
CA ALA A 96 1.37 9.45 -1.99
C ALA A 96 2.31 9.17 -0.79
N LEU A 97 1.82 9.39 0.44
CA LEU A 97 2.57 9.10 1.65
C LEU A 97 2.70 7.58 1.88
N SER A 98 1.64 6.82 1.56
CA SER A 98 1.69 5.36 1.59
C SER A 98 2.70 4.80 0.59
N LYS A 99 2.70 5.31 -0.65
CA LYS A 99 3.66 4.89 -1.69
C LYS A 99 5.10 5.11 -1.24
N SER A 100 5.41 6.30 -0.73
CA SER A 100 6.77 6.63 -0.25
C SER A 100 7.23 5.73 0.92
N GLN A 101 6.31 5.33 1.81
CA GLN A 101 6.61 4.42 2.91
C GLN A 101 6.76 2.95 2.45
N GLN A 102 5.97 2.53 1.45
CA GLN A 102 6.12 1.24 0.81
C GLN A 102 7.48 1.13 0.11
N ASP A 103 7.92 2.18 -0.59
CA ASP A 103 9.25 2.20 -1.24
C ASP A 103 10.38 2.01 -0.23
N LEU A 104 10.31 2.66 0.94
CA LEU A 104 11.30 2.49 2.01
C LEU A 104 11.28 1.07 2.60
N PHE A 105 10.08 0.49 2.74
CA PHE A 105 9.93 -0.90 3.17
C PHE A 105 10.52 -1.88 2.15
N HIS A 106 10.24 -1.70 0.87
CA HIS A 106 10.83 -2.50 -0.21
C HIS A 106 12.36 -2.44 -0.20
N LEU A 107 12.94 -1.25 -0.01
CA LEU A 107 14.39 -1.09 0.11
C LEU A 107 14.95 -1.87 1.32
N ALA A 108 14.29 -1.81 2.47
CA ALA A 108 14.73 -2.54 3.66
C ALA A 108 14.64 -4.06 3.49
N VAL A 109 13.56 -4.57 2.88
CA VAL A 109 13.41 -6.00 2.56
C VAL A 109 14.46 -6.42 1.54
N LYS A 110 14.72 -5.61 0.51
CA LYS A 110 15.78 -5.86 -0.48
C LYS A 110 17.15 -6.00 0.18
N GLY A 111 17.54 -5.06 1.02
CA GLY A 111 18.81 -5.16 1.75
C GLY A 111 18.90 -6.39 2.65
N ARG A 112 17.78 -6.83 3.23
CA ARG A 112 17.73 -8.08 4.00
C ARG A 112 17.89 -9.32 3.10
N LEU A 113 17.26 -9.34 1.92
CA LEU A 113 17.42 -10.41 0.95
C LEU A 113 18.84 -10.45 0.39
N ASP A 114 19.45 -9.31 0.08
CA ASP A 114 20.85 -9.21 -0.36
C ASP A 114 21.80 -9.85 0.67
N THR A 115 21.57 -9.57 1.97
CA THR A 115 22.35 -10.16 3.06
C THR A 115 22.21 -11.69 3.08
N LEU A 116 20.97 -12.20 2.97
CA LEU A 116 20.72 -13.64 2.94
C LEU A 116 21.32 -14.30 1.70
N GLU A 117 21.23 -13.64 0.56
CA GLU A 117 21.80 -14.10 -0.69
C GLU A 117 23.32 -14.21 -0.62
N GLU A 118 23.99 -13.23 -0.02
CA GLU A 118 25.42 -13.26 0.23
C GLU A 118 25.82 -14.42 1.15
N GLU A 119 25.10 -14.58 2.27
CA GLU A 119 25.34 -15.69 3.22
C GLU A 119 25.13 -17.06 2.57
N MET A 120 24.06 -17.25 1.80
CA MET A 120 23.79 -18.49 1.10
C MET A 120 24.85 -18.79 0.05
N ASN A 121 25.23 -17.81 -0.77
CA ASN A 121 26.27 -18.01 -1.78
C ASN A 121 27.64 -18.31 -1.15
N ARG A 122 27.96 -17.65 -0.03
CA ARG A 122 29.25 -17.83 0.66
C ARG A 122 29.36 -19.14 1.42
N PHE A 123 28.30 -19.55 2.12
CA PHE A 123 28.36 -20.67 3.03
C PHE A 123 27.62 -21.91 2.55
N LEU A 124 26.49 -21.76 1.85
CA LEU A 124 25.68 -22.91 1.42
C LEU A 124 26.21 -23.46 0.10
N VAL A 125 26.25 -22.62 -0.94
CA VAL A 125 26.62 -23.06 -2.29
C VAL A 125 28.03 -23.63 -2.30
N SER A 126 29.02 -22.89 -1.77
CA SER A 126 30.41 -23.37 -1.76
C SER A 126 30.58 -24.70 -1.01
N LYS A 127 29.85 -24.93 0.07
CA LYS A 127 29.94 -26.20 0.82
C LYS A 127 29.26 -27.36 0.11
N ILE A 128 28.08 -27.15 -0.50
CA ILE A 128 27.38 -28.21 -1.24
C ILE A 128 28.22 -28.68 -2.42
N PHE A 129 28.81 -27.75 -3.16
CA PHE A 129 29.66 -28.07 -4.31
C PHE A 129 31.04 -28.61 -3.90
N ALA A 130 31.53 -28.33 -2.70
CA ALA A 130 32.75 -28.98 -2.20
C ALA A 130 32.51 -30.43 -1.76
N LEU A 131 31.27 -30.78 -1.39
CA LEU A 131 30.91 -32.12 -0.92
C LEU A 131 30.48 -33.07 -2.04
N ASN A 132 30.15 -32.56 -3.22
CA ASN A 132 29.66 -33.35 -4.35
C ASN A 132 30.53 -33.10 -5.57
N ASP A 133 30.73 -34.14 -6.38
CA ASP A 133 31.49 -34.04 -7.62
C ASP A 133 30.56 -33.68 -8.79
N PHE A 134 30.76 -32.51 -9.38
CA PHE A 134 29.95 -32.02 -10.50
C PHE A 134 30.81 -31.88 -11.76
N PRO A 135 30.91 -32.93 -12.59
CA PRO A 135 31.74 -32.90 -13.79
C PRO A 135 31.19 -31.89 -14.82
N GLY A 136 32.08 -31.05 -15.35
CA GLY A 136 31.75 -30.10 -16.42
C GLY A 136 31.32 -28.71 -15.97
N ILE A 137 31.33 -28.41 -14.67
CA ILE A 137 31.04 -27.05 -14.18
C ILE A 137 32.27 -26.16 -14.32
N THR A 138 32.12 -25.07 -15.07
CA THR A 138 33.14 -24.04 -15.28
C THR A 138 33.05 -22.89 -14.28
N ALA A 139 31.88 -22.67 -13.68
CA ALA A 139 31.65 -21.61 -12.70
C ALA A 139 30.56 -22.02 -11.68
N MET A 140 30.74 -21.60 -10.44
CA MET A 140 29.82 -21.91 -9.36
C MET A 140 28.51 -21.10 -9.50
N PRO A 141 27.33 -21.74 -9.46
CA PRO A 141 26.06 -21.02 -9.59
C PRO A 141 25.85 -20.07 -8.42
N LYS A 142 25.12 -18.98 -8.65
CA LYS A 142 24.74 -18.04 -7.58
C LYS A 142 23.24 -18.06 -7.38
N ILE A 143 22.83 -18.20 -6.13
CA ILE A 143 21.46 -17.95 -5.70
C ILE A 143 21.24 -16.43 -5.80
N ARG A 144 20.13 -16.04 -6.43
CA ARG A 144 19.74 -14.65 -6.64
C ARG A 144 18.27 -14.51 -6.27
N HIS A 145 17.92 -13.50 -5.47
CA HIS A 145 16.52 -13.22 -5.20
C HIS A 145 15.88 -12.46 -6.39
N SER A 146 14.57 -12.61 -6.58
CA SER A 146 13.83 -11.79 -7.54
C SER A 146 13.76 -10.34 -7.08
N ASP A 147 13.57 -9.41 -8.01
CA ASP A 147 13.31 -8.01 -7.66
C ASP A 147 11.99 -7.92 -6.89
N LEU A 148 11.92 -7.02 -5.92
CA LEU A 148 10.76 -6.85 -5.07
C LEU A 148 9.92 -5.67 -5.58
N GLY A 149 8.66 -5.94 -5.88
CA GLY A 149 7.68 -4.95 -6.31
C GLY A 149 7.37 -5.04 -7.80
N ASP A 150 6.11 -4.78 -8.12
CA ASP A 150 5.66 -4.62 -9.50
C ASP A 150 6.03 -3.21 -9.99
N ILE A 151 6.51 -3.11 -11.22
CA ILE A 151 6.68 -1.82 -11.86
C ILE A 151 5.30 -1.22 -12.07
N ASP A 152 5.17 0.05 -11.73
CA ASP A 152 4.00 0.84 -12.11
C ASP A 152 3.95 0.91 -13.65
N LEU A 153 3.13 0.04 -14.24
CA LEU A 153 2.91 -0.07 -15.69
C LEU A 153 2.50 1.28 -16.30
N ASP A 154 1.82 2.15 -15.53
CA ASP A 154 1.46 3.49 -15.97
C ASP A 154 2.70 4.39 -16.12
N SER A 155 3.62 4.33 -15.16
CA SER A 155 4.89 5.05 -15.26
C SER A 155 5.77 4.51 -16.40
N LEU A 156 5.80 3.19 -16.61
CA LEU A 156 6.55 2.55 -17.69
C LEU A 156 5.98 2.89 -19.07
N THR A 157 4.66 2.87 -19.25
CA THR A 157 4.01 3.22 -20.51
C THR A 157 4.20 4.68 -20.86
N LYS A 158 4.10 5.60 -19.88
CA LYS A 158 4.44 7.02 -20.06
C LYS A 158 5.89 7.23 -20.49
N PHE A 159 6.83 6.54 -19.84
CA PHE A 159 8.24 6.56 -20.26
C PHE A 159 8.39 6.08 -21.70
N LEU A 160 7.82 4.91 -22.04
CA LEU A 160 7.92 4.31 -23.37
C LEU A 160 7.29 5.20 -24.46
N GLN A 161 6.17 5.86 -24.17
CA GLN A 161 5.54 6.81 -25.08
C GLN A 161 6.45 8.00 -25.38
N VAL A 162 7.07 8.60 -24.36
CA VAL A 162 7.97 9.75 -24.52
C VAL A 162 9.25 9.35 -25.26
N THR A 163 9.88 8.25 -24.86
CA THR A 163 11.13 7.81 -25.48
C THR A 163 10.93 7.22 -26.88
N GLY A 164 9.79 6.59 -27.13
CA GLY A 164 9.39 6.09 -28.43
C GLY A 164 9.06 7.21 -29.40
N ALA A 165 8.34 8.25 -28.96
CA ALA A 165 8.05 9.43 -29.78
C ALA A 165 9.31 10.21 -30.17
N LEU A 166 10.32 10.24 -29.29
CA LEU A 166 11.61 10.88 -29.55
C LEU A 166 12.60 9.99 -30.32
N GLY A 167 12.25 8.72 -30.58
CA GLY A 167 13.12 7.77 -31.27
C GLY A 167 14.39 7.39 -30.50
N LEU A 168 14.43 7.60 -29.18
CA LEU A 168 15.61 7.36 -28.34
C LEU A 168 15.81 5.87 -28.02
N ILE A 169 14.73 5.08 -28.05
CA ILE A 169 14.77 3.64 -27.80
C ILE A 169 14.32 2.94 -29.08
N GLN A 170 15.20 2.11 -29.65
CA GLN A 170 14.83 1.19 -30.71
C GLN A 170 14.28 -0.11 -30.11
N PRO A 171 13.24 -0.71 -30.70
CA PRO A 171 12.69 -1.99 -30.24
C PRO A 171 13.62 -3.13 -30.66
N THR A 172 14.77 -3.25 -29.98
CA THR A 172 15.66 -4.41 -30.09
C THR A 172 15.08 -5.58 -29.30
N GLU A 173 15.36 -6.80 -29.72
CA GLU A 173 14.91 -8.03 -29.05
C GLU A 173 15.24 -8.05 -27.55
N GLU A 174 16.42 -7.58 -27.17
CA GLU A 174 16.83 -7.46 -25.76
C GLU A 174 15.92 -6.50 -24.97
N VAL A 175 15.55 -5.37 -25.57
CA VAL A 175 14.66 -4.37 -24.97
C VAL A 175 13.25 -4.93 -24.82
N VAL A 176 12.74 -5.60 -25.86
CA VAL A 176 11.42 -6.25 -25.84
C VAL A 176 11.37 -7.34 -24.77
N ARG A 177 12.39 -8.19 -24.70
CA ARG A 177 12.51 -9.24 -23.68
C ARG A 177 12.61 -8.64 -22.27
N HIS A 178 13.34 -7.54 -22.11
CA HIS A 178 13.41 -6.82 -20.84
C HIS A 178 12.04 -6.27 -20.44
N LEU A 179 11.31 -5.64 -21.38
CA LEU A 179 9.96 -5.12 -21.14
C LEU A 179 8.97 -6.23 -20.81
N HIS A 180 9.03 -7.39 -21.48
CA HIS A 180 8.16 -8.53 -21.19
C HIS A 180 8.41 -9.08 -19.79
N ARG A 181 9.68 -9.29 -19.43
CA ARG A 181 10.06 -9.72 -18.07
C ARG A 181 9.60 -8.72 -17.00
N ARG A 182 9.75 -7.43 -17.27
CA ARG A 182 9.36 -6.35 -16.34
C ARG A 182 7.85 -6.14 -16.24
N GLY A 183 7.11 -6.39 -17.33
CA GLY A 183 5.65 -6.23 -17.41
C GLY A 183 4.85 -7.49 -17.09
N GLY A 184 5.51 -8.60 -16.72
CA GLY A 184 4.84 -9.89 -16.47
C GLY A 184 4.19 -10.50 -17.72
N LEU A 185 4.64 -10.09 -18.91
CA LEU A 185 4.16 -10.64 -20.18
C LEU A 185 4.87 -11.97 -20.46
N PRO A 186 4.22 -12.92 -21.16
CA PRO A 186 4.87 -14.13 -21.65
C PRO A 186 6.16 -13.79 -22.40
N GLU A 187 7.18 -14.66 -22.39
CA GLU A 187 8.38 -14.38 -23.19
C GLU A 187 7.98 -14.12 -24.64
N PRO A 188 8.58 -13.12 -25.32
CA PRO A 188 8.33 -12.92 -26.73
C PRO A 188 8.77 -14.22 -27.41
N HIS A 189 7.82 -15.03 -27.84
CA HIS A 189 8.08 -16.04 -28.86
C HIS A 189 8.73 -15.28 -30.02
N ASP A 190 9.80 -15.84 -30.58
CA ASP A 190 10.46 -15.28 -31.75
C ASP A 190 9.38 -14.91 -32.77
N PHE A 191 9.06 -13.62 -32.87
CA PHE A 191 8.16 -13.09 -33.88
C PHE A 191 8.96 -13.06 -35.18
N GLU A 192 9.36 -14.23 -35.66
CA GLU A 192 9.46 -14.44 -37.09
C GLU A 192 8.02 -14.65 -37.57
N GLU A 193 7.55 -13.73 -38.42
CA GLU A 193 6.22 -13.73 -39.07
C GLU A 193 5.02 -13.28 -38.21
N ASP A 194 4.78 -11.97 -38.17
CA ASP A 194 3.57 -11.35 -38.77
C ASP A 194 3.40 -9.89 -38.32
N VAL A 195 4.36 -9.06 -38.71
CA VAL A 195 3.99 -7.71 -39.15
C VAL A 195 4.15 -7.72 -40.66
N SER A 196 3.15 -8.31 -41.32
CA SER A 196 2.66 -7.72 -42.56
C SER A 196 2.33 -6.26 -42.24
N ARG A 197 3.35 -5.39 -42.28
CA ARG A 197 3.12 -4.03 -42.75
C ARG A 197 2.39 -4.25 -44.06
N PRO A 198 1.13 -3.84 -44.23
CA PRO A 198 0.58 -3.79 -45.57
C PRO A 198 1.61 -2.98 -46.35
N LYS A 199 2.31 -3.68 -47.24
CA LYS A 199 3.06 -3.03 -48.31
C LYS A 199 2.03 -2.04 -48.88
N PRO A 200 2.33 -0.74 -49.03
CA PRO A 200 1.46 0.07 -49.86
C PRO A 200 1.39 -0.70 -51.18
N GLU A 201 0.23 -1.27 -51.46
CA GLU A 201 -0.03 -1.92 -52.73
C GLU A 201 0.31 -0.85 -53.77
N PRO A 202 1.10 -1.16 -54.81
CA PRO A 202 1.17 -0.25 -55.93
C PRO A 202 -0.28 -0.06 -56.37
N GLU A 203 -0.78 1.18 -56.26
CA GLU A 203 -2.06 1.56 -56.82
C GLU A 203 -2.00 1.14 -58.28
N ASP A 204 -2.77 0.11 -58.63
CA ASP A 204 -3.09 -0.20 -60.02
C ASP A 204 -3.89 1.01 -60.52
N GLU A 205 -3.18 2.04 -61.00
CA GLU A 205 -3.70 3.16 -61.78
C GLU A 205 -4.16 2.62 -63.15
N ASP A 206 -5.19 1.78 -63.15
CA ASP A 206 -6.00 1.48 -64.32
C ASP A 206 -7.45 1.96 -64.07
N GLN A 207 -7.55 3.28 -63.92
CA GLN A 207 -8.75 4.05 -64.24
C GLN A 207 -8.31 5.47 -64.60
N GLN A 208 -7.72 5.59 -65.78
CA GLN A 208 -7.50 6.87 -66.43
C GLN A 208 -8.86 7.35 -66.96
N ASP A 209 -9.60 8.03 -66.10
CA ASP A 209 -10.75 8.85 -66.51
C ASP A 209 -10.25 10.00 -67.38
N ASP A 210 -10.71 10.00 -68.64
CA ASP A 210 -10.49 10.99 -69.67
C ASP A 210 -10.83 12.41 -69.17
N ILE A 211 -9.79 13.19 -68.83
CA ILE A 211 -9.84 14.65 -68.82
C ILE A 211 -9.05 15.13 -70.05
N PRO A 212 -9.71 15.71 -71.08
CA PRO A 212 -9.01 16.12 -72.30
C PRO A 212 -8.20 17.40 -72.07
N GLU A 213 -6.87 17.30 -72.10
CA GLU A 213 -6.01 18.49 -72.28
C GLU A 213 -5.98 18.95 -73.75
N PRO A 214 -5.94 20.26 -74.00
CA PRO A 214 -6.13 20.83 -75.33
C PRO A 214 -4.85 20.63 -76.15
N GLY A 215 -4.98 19.96 -77.31
CA GLY A 215 -3.93 20.04 -78.35
C GLY A 215 -3.48 18.73 -79.00
N ARG A 216 -4.13 17.60 -78.75
CA ARG A 216 -3.88 16.38 -79.54
C ARG A 216 -5.17 15.80 -80.11
N VAL A 217 -5.35 15.97 -81.41
CA VAL A 217 -6.42 15.29 -82.16
C VAL A 217 -6.13 13.78 -82.17
N PRO A 218 -7.05 12.93 -81.70
CA PRO A 218 -6.87 11.48 -81.67
C PRO A 218 -6.79 10.89 -83.09
N ALA A 219 -6.06 9.79 -83.23
CA ALA A 219 -5.68 9.20 -84.51
C ALA A 219 -6.87 8.77 -85.39
N SER A 220 -8.03 8.48 -84.79
CA SER A 220 -9.28 8.16 -85.49
C SER A 220 -9.91 9.36 -86.24
N MET A 221 -9.45 10.58 -85.96
CA MET A 221 -9.89 11.81 -86.63
C MET A 221 -9.01 12.18 -87.85
N ARG A 222 -7.91 11.44 -88.09
CA ARG A 222 -7.04 11.64 -89.27
C ARG A 222 -7.59 11.02 -90.56
N GLU A 223 -8.56 10.11 -90.47
CA GLU A 223 -9.15 9.46 -91.65
C GLU A 223 -10.41 10.15 -92.18
N TRP A 224 -11.10 10.95 -91.36
CA TRP A 224 -12.28 11.71 -91.79
C TRP A 224 -11.94 13.03 -92.53
N GLY A 225 -10.67 13.47 -92.50
CA GLY A 225 -10.19 14.69 -93.16
C GLY A 225 -9.89 14.58 -94.65
N LYS A 226 -10.04 13.40 -95.27
CA LYS A 226 -9.72 13.19 -96.71
C LYS A 226 -10.90 13.45 -97.68
N TRP A 227 -12.09 13.76 -97.19
CA TRP A 227 -13.30 13.92 -98.04
C TRP A 227 -13.85 15.35 -98.16
N TYR A 228 -13.20 16.38 -97.59
CA TYR A 228 -13.73 17.76 -97.59
C TYR A 228 -12.82 18.84 -98.22
N LEU A 229 -11.92 18.46 -99.13
CA LEU A 229 -11.20 19.42 -99.99
C LEU A 229 -11.03 18.84 -101.41
N LYS A 230 -12.02 19.11 -102.26
CA LYS A 230 -11.81 19.43 -103.66
C LYS A 230 -12.62 20.68 -103.97
#